data_AF-A0A1Y2UA11-F1
#
_entry.id   AF-A0A1Y2UA11-F1
#
_cell.length_a   1.000
_cell.length_b   1.000
_cell.length_c   1.000
_cell.angle_alpha   90.00
_cell.angle_beta   90.00
_cell.angle_gamma   90.00
#
_symmetry.space_group_name_H-M   'P 1'
#
loop_
_entity.id
_entity.type
_entity.pdbx_description
1 polymer ?
#
loop_
_entity_poly.entity_id
_entity_poly.type
_entity_poly.pdbx_seq_one_letter_code
_entity_poly.pdbx_strand_id
1 'polypeptide(L)'
;MVLGRKLSDEVKKLMSESRKGINHNFYGKKHTTEALNSMKDAALNRSKLSKPGVKVEITDLETNIITTYESIRKAAKAINSDIKSLSRREKSQIEKGVNTPYRGKYMIVFKRS
;
A
#
# COMPACT_ATOMS: atom_id res chain seq x y z
N MET A 1 -7.40 -37.00 -26.12
CA MET A 1 -6.98 -35.77 -25.42
C MET A 1 -5.50 -35.89 -25.11
N VAL A 2 -4.63 -35.03 -25.63
CA VAL A 2 -3.18 -35.18 -25.45
C VAL A 2 -2.77 -34.45 -24.17
N LEU A 3 -2.63 -35.19 -23.07
CA LEU A 3 -2.04 -34.69 -21.83
C LEU A 3 -0.52 -34.52 -22.02
N GLY A 4 0.02 -33.33 -21.72
CA GLY A 4 1.47 -33.11 -21.58
C GLY A 4 2.18 -32.24 -22.63
N ARG A 5 1.52 -31.79 -23.70
CA ARG A 5 2.15 -30.84 -24.65
C ARG A 5 2.19 -29.43 -24.05
N LYS A 6 3.39 -28.88 -23.85
CA LYS A 6 3.59 -27.47 -23.50
C LYS A 6 3.42 -26.61 -24.75
N LEU A 7 2.56 -25.59 -24.65
CA LEU A 7 2.43 -24.57 -25.70
C LEU A 7 3.75 -23.79 -25.80
N SER A 8 4.17 -23.47 -27.04
CA SER A 8 5.27 -22.54 -27.25
C SER A 8 4.89 -21.16 -26.72
N ASP A 9 5.88 -20.34 -26.37
CA ASP A 9 5.63 -19.01 -25.81
C ASP A 9 4.93 -18.08 -26.83
N GLU A 10 5.19 -18.28 -28.12
CA GLU A 10 4.47 -17.61 -29.21
C GLU A 10 2.99 -17.92 -29.21
N VAL A 11 2.62 -19.21 -29.07
CA VAL A 11 1.21 -19.61 -29.06
C VAL A 11 0.51 -19.12 -27.78
N LYS A 12 1.20 -19.13 -26.62
CA LYS A 12 0.67 -18.53 -25.39
C LYS A 12 0.39 -17.05 -25.56
N LYS A 13 1.30 -16.32 -26.23
CA LYS A 13 1.14 -14.89 -26.50
C LYS A 13 -0.05 -14.64 -27.42
N LEU A 14 -0.18 -15.39 -28.52
CA LEU A 14 -1.30 -15.26 -29.46
C LEU A 14 -2.66 -15.56 -28.79
N MET A 15 -2.72 -16.60 -27.96
CA MET A 15 -3.91 -16.93 -27.17
C MET A 15 -4.24 -15.87 -26.10
N SER A 16 -3.22 -15.20 -25.56
CA SER A 16 -3.39 -14.10 -24.63
C SER A 16 -3.95 -12.86 -25.34
N GLU A 17 -3.41 -12.53 -26.51
CA GLU A 17 -3.81 -11.38 -27.33
C GLU A 17 -5.24 -11.53 -27.83
N SER A 18 -5.66 -12.73 -28.25
CA SER A 18 -7.01 -12.97 -28.75
C SER A 18 -8.12 -12.76 -27.72
N ARG A 19 -7.80 -12.77 -26.41
CA ARG A 19 -8.75 -12.61 -25.29
C ARG A 19 -8.68 -11.25 -24.59
N LYS A 20 -7.89 -10.30 -25.10
CA LYS A 20 -7.72 -8.95 -24.53
C LYS A 20 -8.64 -7.94 -25.22
N GLY A 21 -8.80 -6.78 -24.57
CA GLY A 21 -9.55 -5.66 -25.13
C GLY A 21 -11.01 -6.03 -25.37
N ILE A 22 -11.50 -5.71 -26.58
CA ILE A 22 -12.90 -5.93 -26.99
C ILE A 22 -13.27 -7.42 -27.00
N ASN A 23 -12.31 -8.30 -27.30
CA ASN A 23 -12.55 -9.75 -27.36
C ASN A 23 -12.65 -10.40 -25.97
N HIS A 24 -12.41 -9.65 -24.90
CA HIS A 24 -12.57 -10.18 -23.55
C HIS A 24 -14.06 -10.44 -23.26
N ASN A 25 -14.41 -11.62 -22.72
CA ASN A 25 -15.81 -12.02 -22.46
C ASN A 25 -16.57 -11.08 -21.51
N PHE A 26 -15.83 -10.30 -20.72
CA PHE A 26 -16.36 -9.31 -19.80
C PHE A 26 -16.25 -7.87 -20.31
N TYR A 27 -15.79 -7.65 -21.56
CA TYR A 27 -15.75 -6.33 -22.16
C TYR A 27 -17.16 -5.74 -22.24
N GLY A 28 -17.31 -4.46 -21.87
CA GLY A 28 -18.60 -3.76 -21.82
C GLY A 28 -19.54 -4.17 -20.68
N LYS A 29 -19.21 -5.20 -19.88
CA LYS A 29 -20.02 -5.64 -18.73
C LYS A 29 -19.55 -4.94 -17.46
N LYS A 30 -20.50 -4.66 -16.57
CA LYS A 30 -20.23 -4.13 -15.22
C LYS A 30 -20.53 -5.20 -14.17
N HIS A 31 -19.82 -5.16 -13.06
CA HIS A 31 -20.16 -5.96 -11.90
C HIS A 31 -21.47 -5.48 -11.28
N THR A 32 -22.23 -6.42 -10.71
CA THR A 32 -23.38 -6.11 -9.86
C THR A 32 -22.91 -5.50 -8.54
N THR A 33 -23.79 -4.78 -7.85
CA THR A 33 -23.52 -4.19 -6.53
C THR A 33 -23.13 -5.26 -5.51
N GLU A 34 -23.81 -6.42 -5.54
CA GLU A 34 -23.51 -7.57 -4.69
C GLU A 34 -22.10 -8.12 -4.93
N ALA A 35 -21.69 -8.27 -6.19
CA ALA A 35 -20.33 -8.71 -6.53
C ALA A 35 -19.28 -7.68 -6.12
N LEU A 36 -19.56 -6.38 -6.22
CA LEU A 36 -18.66 -5.34 -5.74
C LEU A 36 -18.49 -5.40 -4.21
N ASN A 37 -19.57 -5.66 -3.48
CA ASN A 37 -19.53 -5.80 -2.02
C ASN A 37 -18.73 -7.03 -1.60
N SER A 38 -18.95 -8.19 -2.21
CA SER A 38 -18.18 -9.39 -1.89
C SER A 38 -16.68 -9.23 -2.17
N MET A 39 -16.32 -8.56 -3.28
CA MET A 39 -14.92 -8.22 -3.56
C MET A 39 -14.33 -7.24 -2.54
N LYS A 40 -15.12 -6.27 -2.06
CA LYS A 40 -14.70 -5.31 -1.02
C LYS A 40 -14.46 -6.01 0.31
N ASP A 41 -15.37 -6.90 0.72
CA ASP A 41 -15.25 -7.66 1.96
C ASP A 41 -14.03 -8.58 1.93
N ALA A 42 -13.83 -9.29 0.81
CA ALA A 42 -12.63 -10.09 0.59
C ALA A 42 -11.34 -9.25 0.60
N ALA A 43 -11.40 -7.98 0.18
CA ALA A 43 -10.25 -7.08 0.21
C ALA A 43 -9.91 -6.56 1.61
N LEU A 44 -10.93 -6.27 2.43
CA LEU A 44 -10.77 -5.83 3.82
C LEU A 44 -10.24 -6.97 4.71
N ASN A 45 -10.69 -8.20 4.47
CA ASN A 45 -10.34 -9.38 5.27
C ASN A 45 -9.07 -10.10 4.79
N ARG A 46 -8.24 -9.49 3.93
CA ARG A 46 -6.98 -10.12 3.48
C ARG A 46 -6.00 -10.23 4.65
N SER A 47 -5.54 -11.44 4.96
CA SER A 47 -4.54 -11.69 6.00
C SER A 47 -3.17 -11.09 5.70
N LYS A 48 -2.79 -11.02 4.42
CA LYS A 48 -1.52 -10.44 3.97
C LYS A 48 -1.75 -9.28 3.01
N LEU A 49 -1.22 -8.12 3.35
CA LEU A 49 -1.24 -6.96 2.45
C LEU A 49 -0.19 -7.13 1.35
N SER A 50 -0.53 -6.75 0.12
CA SER A 50 0.36 -6.87 -1.05
C SER A 50 1.64 -6.03 -0.90
N LYS A 51 1.57 -4.87 -0.25
CA LYS A 51 2.72 -4.01 0.07
C LYS A 51 2.60 -3.54 1.52
N PRO A 52 3.53 -3.90 2.42
CA PRO A 52 3.51 -3.40 3.79
C PRO A 52 3.74 -1.88 3.81
N GLY A 53 3.20 -1.21 4.83
CA GLY A 53 3.47 0.21 5.07
C GLY A 53 4.88 0.47 5.62
N VAL A 54 5.34 1.72 5.53
CA VAL A 54 6.57 2.17 6.20
C VAL A 54 6.31 2.31 7.69
N LYS A 55 7.08 1.57 8.51
CA LYS A 55 6.97 1.64 9.96
C LYS A 55 7.47 2.99 10.48
N VAL A 56 6.78 3.55 11.47
CA VAL A 56 7.10 4.87 12.04
C VAL A 56 7.13 4.78 13.56
N GLU A 57 8.18 5.32 14.15
CA GLU A 57 8.32 5.49 15.60
C GLU A 57 8.15 6.97 15.93
N ILE A 58 7.27 7.25 16.88
CA ILE A 58 7.02 8.59 17.40
C ILE A 58 7.38 8.58 18.87
N THR A 59 8.28 9.48 19.26
CA THR A 59 8.62 9.71 20.67
C THR A 59 8.08 11.06 21.10
N ASP A 60 7.23 11.05 22.13
CA ASP A 60 6.66 12.26 22.72
C ASP A 60 7.68 12.85 23.69
N LEU A 61 8.08 14.11 23.50
CA LEU A 61 9.08 14.76 24.35
C LEU A 61 8.55 15.13 25.74
N GLU A 62 7.25 15.23 25.91
CA GLU A 62 6.62 15.58 27.20
C GLU A 62 6.52 14.36 28.14
N THR A 63 6.27 13.17 27.59
CA THR A 63 6.02 11.94 28.35
C THR A 63 7.10 10.88 28.17
N ASN A 64 8.03 11.09 27.24
CA ASN A 64 9.07 10.13 26.83
C ASN A 64 8.53 8.76 26.38
N ILE A 65 7.26 8.69 25.98
CA ILE A 65 6.65 7.45 25.48
C ILE A 65 7.02 7.26 24.00
N ILE A 66 7.47 6.06 23.67
CA ILE A 66 7.77 5.63 22.31
C ILE A 66 6.60 4.81 21.78
N THR A 67 5.93 5.32 20.76
CA THR A 67 4.84 4.63 20.08
C THR A 67 5.27 4.18 18.69
N THR A 68 5.08 2.89 18.40
CA THR A 68 5.44 2.31 17.10
C THR A 68 4.20 2.05 16.27
N TYR A 69 4.19 2.52 15.04
CA TYR A 69 3.09 2.34 14.10
C TYR A 69 3.55 1.58 12.85
N GLU A 70 2.67 0.72 12.35
CA GLU A 70 2.91 -0.08 11.14
C GLU A 70 2.94 0.75 9.84
N SER A 71 2.43 1.98 9.88
CA SER A 71 2.35 2.84 8.70
C SER A 71 2.36 4.33 9.06
N ILE A 72 2.88 5.15 8.14
CA ILE A 72 2.79 6.62 8.19
C ILE A 72 1.35 7.09 8.37
N ARG A 73 0.37 6.41 7.76
CA ARG A 73 -1.04 6.76 7.87
C ARG A 73 -1.57 6.58 9.30
N LYS A 74 -1.27 5.44 9.94
CA LYS A 74 -1.67 5.19 11.35
C LYS A 74 -1.02 6.21 12.27
N ALA A 75 0.26 6.47 12.08
CA ALA A 75 1.01 7.48 12.82
C ALA A 75 0.41 8.88 12.68
N ALA A 76 0.15 9.32 11.44
CA ALA A 76 -0.47 10.61 11.14
C ALA A 76 -1.83 10.78 11.83
N LYS A 77 -2.66 9.72 11.82
CA LYS A 77 -3.96 9.73 12.50
C LYS A 77 -3.82 9.87 14.02
N ALA A 78 -2.85 9.22 14.64
CA ALA A 78 -2.65 9.29 16.09
C ALA A 78 -2.27 10.71 16.56
N ILE A 79 -1.44 11.42 15.80
CA ILE A 79 -0.98 12.77 16.14
C ILE A 79 -1.82 13.90 15.51
N ASN A 80 -2.98 13.58 14.93
CA ASN A 80 -3.84 14.51 14.19
C ASN A 80 -3.05 15.36 13.17
N SER A 81 -2.31 14.66 12.30
CA SER A 81 -1.54 15.24 11.19
C SER A 81 -1.94 14.59 9.87
N ASP A 82 -1.56 15.24 8.77
CA ASP A 82 -1.75 14.70 7.43
C ASP A 82 -0.56 13.83 6.98
N ILE A 83 -0.85 12.85 6.13
CA ILE A 83 0.13 11.91 5.57
C ILE A 83 1.20 12.66 4.78
N LYS A 84 0.80 13.69 4.02
CA LYS A 84 1.74 14.49 3.21
C LYS A 84 2.71 15.26 4.09
N SER A 85 2.25 15.77 5.24
CA SER A 85 3.10 16.49 6.19
C SER A 85 4.20 15.59 6.74
N LEU A 86 3.86 14.36 7.14
CA LEU A 86 4.85 13.40 7.59
C LEU A 86 5.81 12.95 6.48
N SER A 87 5.30 12.72 5.26
CA SER A 87 6.18 12.36 4.13
C SER A 87 7.11 13.50 3.70
N ARG A 88 6.65 14.75 3.73
CA ARG A 88 7.52 15.92 3.49
C ARG A 88 8.57 16.05 4.59
N ARG A 89 8.20 15.74 5.83
CA ARG A 89 9.13 15.74 6.96
C ARG A 89 10.22 14.69 6.80
N GLU A 90 9.86 13.46 6.40
CA GLU A 90 10.82 12.39 6.08
C GLU A 90 11.86 12.87 5.06
N LYS A 91 11.41 13.48 3.95
CA LYS A 91 12.31 14.04 2.93
C LYS A 91 13.24 15.12 3.50
N SER A 92 12.68 16.07 4.26
CA SER A 92 13.49 17.13 4.85
C SER A 92 14.50 16.63 5.89
N GLN A 93 14.19 15.56 6.63
CA GLN A 93 15.13 14.93 7.57
C GLN A 93 16.31 14.30 6.82
N ILE A 94 16.03 13.63 5.70
CA ILE A 94 17.06 13.03 4.83
C ILE A 94 17.93 14.13 4.20
N GLU A 95 17.32 15.18 3.66
CA GLU A 95 18.03 16.28 3.00
C GLU A 95 18.92 17.07 3.98
N LYS A 96 18.44 17.33 5.19
CA LYS A 96 19.18 18.13 6.19
C LYS A 96 20.07 17.28 7.10
N GLY A 97 19.90 15.96 7.11
CA GLY A 97 20.61 15.05 8.01
C GLY A 97 20.27 15.21 9.50
N VAL A 98 19.24 15.99 9.85
CA VAL A 98 18.87 16.28 11.24
C VAL A 98 17.41 15.99 11.53
N ASN A 99 17.15 15.37 12.69
CA ASN A 99 15.80 15.17 13.19
C ASN A 99 15.43 16.29 14.16
N THR A 100 14.58 17.21 13.71
CA THR A 100 14.02 18.27 14.57
C THR A 100 12.69 17.80 15.17
N PRO A 101 12.24 18.38 16.29
CA PRO A 101 10.93 18.08 16.85
C PRO A 101 9.82 18.55 15.92
N TYR A 102 8.87 17.67 15.65
CA TYR A 102 7.66 17.92 14.90
C TYR A 102 6.63 18.61 15.81
N ARG A 103 6.15 19.78 15.38
CA ARG A 103 5.27 20.66 16.19
C ARG A 103 5.83 20.99 17.59
N GLY A 104 7.16 20.92 17.77
CA GLY A 104 7.82 21.16 19.05
C GLY A 104 7.61 20.06 20.11
N LYS A 105 6.92 18.95 19.79
CA LYS A 105 6.55 17.92 20.77
C LYS A 105 6.98 16.50 20.40
N TYR A 106 7.03 16.17 19.11
CA TYR A 106 7.16 14.80 18.65
C TYR A 106 8.47 14.59 17.87
N MET A 107 9.31 13.63 18.25
CA MET A 107 10.41 13.19 17.39
C MET A 107 9.95 11.98 16.58
N ILE A 108 10.13 12.06 15.26
CA ILE A 108 9.57 11.05 14.33
C ILE A 108 10.71 10.39 13.58
N VAL A 109 10.74 9.06 13.61
CA VAL A 109 11.72 8.22 12.92
C VAL A 109 10.99 7.28 11.96
N PHE A 110 11.37 7.34 10.69
CA PHE A 110 10.81 6.48 9.65
C PHE A 110 11.73 5.28 9.41
N LYS A 111 11.23 4.06 9.61
CA LYS A 111 11.96 2.82 9.33
C LYS A 111 11.57 2.28 7.97
N ARG A 112 12.37 2.62 6.95
CA ARG A 112 12.34 1.92 5.66
C ARG A 112 13.32 0.75 5.73
N SER A 113 12.80 -0.47 5.62
CA SER A 113 13.56 -1.70 5.38
C SER A 113 13.90 -1.86 3.91
#